data_AF-A0A945BZ69-F1
#
_entry.id   AF-A0A945BZ69-F1
#
_cell.length_a   1.000
_cell.length_b   1.000
_cell.length_c   1.000
_cell.angle_alpha   90.00
_cell.angle_beta   90.00
_cell.angle_gamma   90.00
#
_symmetry.space_group_name_H-M   'P 1'
#
loop_
_entity.id
_entity.type
_entity.pdbx_description
1 polymer ?
#
loop_
_entity_poly.entity_id
_entity_poly.type
_entity_poly.pdbx_seq_one_letter_code
_entity_poly.pdbx_strand_id
1 'polypeptide(L)'
;MDKTPKFIRDFSKEKSPEERQQTAQTIRAKRAEHFTEKRAQTERRSELQETTGEREKSLDKKLEAIRKLESEITELSNSGFKELLNYFKLKKVRADAVVGQRTYEKLKQQQDKGITELQTVSEKLKSQETPSGIEGVRAMLDNFYKEQEEKWARSEYSKEDIIKYFSEENLASLSLEDYTLLLKRFPREMVTHVTRQGIRDHVGHMHHTAGKGAYFGGFMKMVEDGRLRSPLGVYLIENEKEQALVKFLELNMFKNKEEALESLAFITTEGGFGRQGEPGTYVDRAAIHFATEEVADTYYGSEKGNEIFITYPSAHVASQYYFSGQLGDEMSRGDYWNDQWVWANEERGMDLNAGIIFIPEEAKVDKKTGSRYKLDKNNNPIENSDYQDAIRHVVDSPDFYNFEKQLSKVFWELTRYGGDAQAMASLKLKKLEPFRQLLKQEFGISDQRLQSAILDNSQYFSQEKKSEEKGIKYPGHSVDLSIDKALEDKSILFLEAQDTINSKEFWEEHFAKNPTKKPSKIVYYKGVDPTRALLQWRKDQGIDKKAGDIDIGFPERRIDRDEPQAIAGLDRFKLLAEKVIEDYFEK
;
A
#
# COMPACT_ATOMS: atom_id res chain seq x y z
N MET A 1 -1.50 17.11 11.60
CA MET A 1 -0.20 17.51 11.06
C MET A 1 0.58 16.23 10.88
N ASP A 2 0.70 15.77 9.64
CA ASP A 2 1.67 14.73 9.34
C ASP A 2 3.06 15.30 9.62
N LYS A 3 3.82 14.59 10.45
CA LYS A 3 5.13 15.05 10.87
C LYS A 3 6.03 15.00 9.64
N THR A 4 6.54 16.16 9.20
CA THR A 4 7.56 16.22 8.15
C THR A 4 8.64 15.16 8.39
N PRO A 5 8.94 14.31 7.39
CA PRO A 5 9.89 13.22 7.55
C PRO A 5 11.24 13.70 8.10
N LYS A 6 11.89 12.86 8.90
CA LYS A 6 13.19 13.20 9.51
C LYS A 6 14.23 13.54 8.43
N PHE A 7 14.26 12.81 7.32
CA PHE A 7 15.24 13.04 6.25
C PHE A 7 15.07 14.41 5.56
N ILE A 8 13.84 14.92 5.38
CA ILE A 8 13.59 16.29 4.88
C ILE A 8 14.04 17.34 5.89
N ARG A 9 13.79 17.10 7.18
CA ARG A 9 14.24 18.00 8.24
C ARG A 9 15.75 18.07 8.37
N ASP A 10 16.44 16.96 8.10
CA ASP A 10 17.91 16.92 8.12
C ASP A 10 18.49 17.48 6.82
N PHE A 11 17.91 17.16 5.66
CA PHE A 11 18.27 17.75 4.37
C PHE A 11 18.20 19.28 4.40
N SER A 12 17.11 19.85 4.92
CA SER A 12 16.95 21.31 5.02
C SER A 12 17.92 21.98 6.01
N LYS A 13 18.47 21.24 6.99
CA LYS A 13 19.56 21.78 7.85
C LYS A 13 20.87 21.83 7.09
N GLU A 14 21.13 20.84 6.25
CA GLU A 14 22.40 20.69 5.54
C GLU A 14 22.46 21.52 4.27
N LYS A 15 21.39 21.49 3.46
CA LYS A 15 21.35 22.07 2.11
C LYS A 15 20.63 23.42 2.02
N SER A 16 19.90 23.84 3.05
CA SER A 16 19.19 25.12 3.04
C SER A 16 19.22 25.82 4.42
N PRO A 17 20.39 25.93 5.09
CA PRO A 17 20.48 26.49 6.43
C PRO A 17 20.05 27.97 6.48
N GLU A 18 20.39 28.77 5.47
CA GLU A 18 20.01 30.19 5.41
C GLU A 18 18.50 30.38 5.27
N GLU A 19 17.87 29.67 4.32
CA GLU A 19 16.42 29.73 4.11
C GLU A 19 15.65 29.24 5.33
N ARG A 20 16.14 28.18 5.97
CA ARG A 20 15.59 27.66 7.22
C ARG A 20 15.67 28.70 8.33
N GLN A 21 16.82 29.36 8.47
CA GLN A 21 17.03 30.40 9.47
C GLN A 21 16.13 31.62 9.20
N GLN A 22 16.04 32.08 7.96
CA GLN A 22 15.17 33.19 7.56
C GLN A 22 13.70 32.86 7.86
N THR A 23 13.22 31.68 7.43
CA THR A 23 11.85 31.22 7.70
C THR A 23 11.58 31.16 9.21
N ALA A 24 12.51 30.60 9.99
CA ALA A 24 12.38 30.54 11.43
C ALA A 24 12.36 31.94 12.09
N GLN A 25 13.16 32.89 11.61
CA GLN A 25 13.15 34.27 12.07
C GLN A 25 11.82 34.96 11.75
N THR A 26 11.31 34.82 10.52
CA THR A 26 10.01 35.41 10.14
C THR A 26 8.87 34.81 10.95
N ILE A 27 8.88 33.49 11.18
CA ILE A 27 7.89 32.82 12.04
C ILE A 27 7.96 33.36 13.47
N ARG A 28 9.17 33.52 14.04
CA ARG A 28 9.35 34.07 15.39
C ARG A 28 8.88 35.52 15.47
N ALA A 29 9.19 36.34 14.47
CA ALA A 29 8.76 37.73 14.40
C ALA A 29 7.24 37.84 14.35
N LYS A 30 6.57 37.09 13.46
CA LYS A 30 5.09 37.08 13.37
C LYS A 30 4.43 36.57 14.65
N ARG A 31 5.01 35.55 15.29
CA ARG A 31 4.52 35.07 16.60
C ARG A 31 4.69 36.15 17.68
N ALA A 32 5.85 36.81 17.74
CA ALA A 32 6.12 37.86 18.70
C ALA A 32 5.18 39.07 18.50
N GLU A 33 4.92 39.45 17.26
CA GLU A 33 3.96 40.50 16.90
C GLU A 33 2.55 40.13 17.37
N HIS A 34 2.08 38.92 17.03
CA HIS A 34 0.77 38.43 17.44
C HIS A 34 0.60 38.42 18.98
N PHE A 35 1.59 37.92 19.72
CA PHE A 35 1.52 37.87 21.18
C PHE A 35 1.68 39.25 21.84
N THR A 36 2.48 40.15 21.26
CA THR A 36 2.59 41.54 21.71
C THR A 36 1.26 42.26 21.53
N GLU A 37 0.64 42.13 20.35
CA GLU A 37 -0.66 42.74 20.06
C GLU A 37 -1.76 42.19 20.97
N LYS A 38 -1.80 40.85 21.16
CA LYS A 38 -2.75 40.21 22.07
C LYS A 38 -2.58 40.69 23.51
N ARG A 39 -1.34 40.87 23.97
CA ARG A 39 -1.04 41.39 25.31
C ARG A 39 -1.51 42.84 25.45
N ALA A 40 -1.17 43.71 24.50
CA ALA A 40 -1.60 45.11 24.49
C ALA A 40 -3.13 45.24 24.49
N GLN A 41 -3.84 44.42 23.70
CA GLN A 41 -5.30 44.40 23.70
C GLN A 41 -5.88 43.87 25.03
N THR A 42 -5.23 42.90 25.67
CA THR A 42 -5.65 42.36 26.97
C THR A 42 -5.48 43.40 28.09
N GLU A 43 -4.33 44.08 28.13
CA GLU A 43 -4.06 45.16 29.08
C GLU A 43 -5.06 46.31 28.87
N ARG A 44 -5.29 46.72 27.61
CA ARG A 44 -6.30 47.74 27.27
C ARG A 44 -7.71 47.35 27.67
N ARG A 45 -8.09 46.06 27.53
CA ARG A 45 -9.39 45.56 28.00
C ARG A 45 -9.50 45.69 29.52
N SER A 46 -8.46 45.33 30.26
CA SER A 46 -8.44 45.43 31.72
C SER A 46 -8.61 46.88 32.19
N GLU A 47 -7.85 47.81 31.61
CA GLU A 47 -7.97 49.25 31.91
C GLU A 47 -9.38 49.79 31.62
N LEU A 48 -9.95 49.40 30.47
CA LEU A 48 -11.29 49.82 30.08
C LEU A 48 -12.35 49.24 31.03
N GLN A 49 -12.21 47.98 31.48
CA GLN A 49 -13.12 47.37 32.47
C GLN A 49 -13.06 48.08 33.81
N GLU A 50 -11.86 48.40 34.30
CA GLU A 50 -11.68 49.10 35.56
C GLU A 50 -12.29 50.51 35.49
N THR A 51 -11.94 51.28 34.45
CA THR A 51 -12.44 52.65 34.27
C THR A 51 -13.94 52.71 34.02
N THR A 52 -14.54 51.77 33.26
CA THR A 52 -16.00 51.68 33.11
C THR A 52 -16.68 51.28 34.42
N GLY A 53 -16.11 50.37 35.20
CA GLY A 53 -16.65 50.00 36.52
C GLY A 53 -16.59 51.14 37.54
N GLU A 54 -15.53 51.95 37.54
CA GLU A 54 -15.43 53.15 38.39
C GLU A 54 -16.45 54.22 37.99
N ARG A 55 -16.62 54.45 36.68
CA ARG A 55 -17.59 55.41 36.15
C ARG A 55 -19.04 55.00 36.42
N GLU A 56 -19.35 53.70 36.35
CA GLU A 56 -20.65 53.16 36.74
C GLU A 56 -20.98 53.47 38.21
N LYS A 57 -20.04 53.19 39.12
CA LYS A 57 -20.18 53.56 40.54
C LYS A 57 -20.38 55.07 40.75
N SER A 58 -19.72 55.91 39.94
CA SER A 58 -19.86 57.36 39.98
C SER A 58 -21.24 57.82 39.47
N LEU A 59 -21.71 57.21 38.39
CA LEU A 59 -23.06 57.42 37.84
C LEU A 59 -24.12 57.07 38.88
N ASP A 60 -24.01 55.91 39.55
CA ASP A 60 -24.94 55.48 40.59
C ASP A 60 -25.00 56.48 41.75
N LYS A 61 -23.85 56.93 42.27
CA LYS A 61 -23.78 57.96 43.31
C LYS A 61 -24.44 59.27 42.88
N LYS A 62 -24.25 59.68 41.63
CA LYS A 62 -24.88 60.90 41.09
C LYS A 62 -26.38 60.71 40.91
N LEU A 63 -26.83 59.55 40.48
CA LEU A 63 -28.24 59.20 40.32
C LEU A 63 -28.95 59.20 41.68
N GLU A 64 -28.31 58.65 42.71
CA GLU A 64 -28.79 58.68 44.10
C GLU A 64 -28.86 60.11 44.66
N ALA A 65 -27.84 60.92 44.41
CA ALA A 65 -27.86 62.34 44.80
C ALA A 65 -28.98 63.13 44.11
N ILE A 66 -29.22 62.88 42.81
CA ILE A 66 -30.34 63.48 42.07
C ILE A 66 -31.68 63.04 42.68
N ARG A 67 -31.87 61.74 42.95
CA ARG A 67 -33.10 61.22 43.60
C ARG A 67 -33.34 61.86 44.96
N LYS A 68 -32.28 62.10 45.75
CA LYS A 68 -32.38 62.79 47.03
C LYS A 68 -32.84 64.24 46.86
N LEU A 69 -32.29 64.96 45.88
CA LEU A 69 -32.72 66.32 45.53
C LEU A 69 -34.17 66.34 45.02
N GLU A 70 -34.59 65.36 44.23
CA GLU A 70 -35.98 65.22 43.76
C GLU A 70 -36.97 64.95 44.91
N SER A 71 -36.59 64.10 45.86
CA SER A 71 -37.36 63.87 47.10
C SER A 71 -37.46 65.15 47.93
N GLU A 72 -36.36 65.89 48.08
CA GLU A 72 -36.33 67.16 48.82
C GLU A 72 -37.19 68.24 48.12
N ILE A 73 -37.19 68.29 46.78
CA ILE A 73 -38.12 69.13 46.02
C ILE A 73 -39.58 68.74 46.32
N THR A 74 -39.88 67.44 46.37
CA THR A 74 -41.23 66.91 46.61
C THR A 74 -41.73 67.24 48.03
N GLU A 75 -40.89 67.06 49.05
CA GLU A 75 -41.19 67.41 50.44
C GLU A 75 -41.37 68.93 50.63
N LEU A 76 -40.48 69.74 50.05
CA LEU A 76 -40.59 71.19 50.09
C LEU A 76 -41.81 71.72 49.30
N SER A 77 -42.30 70.99 48.30
CA SER A 77 -43.55 71.33 47.59
C SER A 77 -44.83 70.91 48.31
N ASN A 78 -44.77 69.90 49.20
CA ASN A 78 -45.94 69.36 49.92
C ASN A 78 -46.11 69.94 51.35
N SER A 79 -45.16 70.74 51.85
CA SER A 79 -45.24 71.35 53.19
C SER A 79 -46.06 72.65 53.17
N GLY A 80 -47.33 72.56 53.56
CA GLY A 80 -48.33 73.61 53.43
C GLY A 80 -48.21 74.87 54.31
N PHE A 81 -47.05 75.24 54.88
CA PHE A 81 -46.95 76.48 55.68
C PHE A 81 -45.53 77.10 55.77
N LYS A 82 -45.21 78.04 54.86
CA LYS A 82 -44.35 79.27 54.97
C LYS A 82 -43.90 79.71 53.56
N GLU A 83 -44.73 80.53 52.90
CA GLU A 83 -44.67 80.87 51.46
C GLU A 83 -43.43 81.65 50.95
N LEU A 84 -42.52 82.15 51.80
CA LEU A 84 -41.37 82.95 51.33
C LEU A 84 -39.99 82.30 51.53
N LEU A 85 -39.81 81.51 52.59
CA LEU A 85 -38.54 80.80 52.87
C LEU A 85 -38.38 79.54 52.01
N ASN A 86 -39.49 78.89 51.66
CA ASN A 86 -39.46 77.71 50.80
C ASN A 86 -39.16 78.06 49.34
N TYR A 87 -39.56 79.24 48.83
CA TYR A 87 -39.33 79.61 47.42
C TYR A 87 -37.85 79.70 47.04
N PHE A 88 -37.02 80.39 47.85
CA PHE A 88 -35.59 80.52 47.57
C PHE A 88 -34.83 79.20 47.72
N LYS A 89 -35.21 78.36 48.70
CA LYS A 89 -34.67 77.01 48.85
C LYS A 89 -35.07 76.12 47.68
N LEU A 90 -36.34 76.11 47.29
CA LEU A 90 -36.85 75.32 46.16
C LEU A 90 -36.17 75.70 44.85
N LYS A 91 -35.95 77.01 44.62
CA LYS A 91 -35.23 77.51 43.44
C LYS A 91 -33.77 77.03 43.41
N LYS A 92 -33.10 77.00 44.57
CA LYS A 92 -31.73 76.50 44.70
C LYS A 92 -31.65 74.98 44.47
N VAL A 93 -32.49 74.20 45.14
CA VAL A 93 -32.51 72.73 45.00
C VAL A 93 -32.88 72.30 43.57
N ARG A 94 -33.80 73.01 42.89
CA ARG A 94 -34.10 72.79 41.47
C ARG A 94 -32.92 73.11 40.56
N ALA A 95 -32.18 74.19 40.83
CA ALA A 95 -30.98 74.53 40.07
C ALA A 95 -29.89 73.46 40.26
N ASP A 96 -29.69 72.99 41.50
CA ASP A 96 -28.73 71.94 41.83
C ASP A 96 -29.14 70.58 41.20
N ALA A 97 -30.44 70.26 41.13
CA ALA A 97 -30.94 69.08 40.44
C ALA A 97 -30.67 69.12 38.92
N VAL A 98 -30.92 70.26 38.26
CA VAL A 98 -30.63 70.43 36.82
C VAL A 98 -29.13 70.34 36.52
N VAL A 99 -28.28 70.93 37.38
CA VAL A 99 -26.82 70.80 37.27
C VAL A 99 -26.39 69.34 37.49
N GLY A 100 -26.99 68.66 38.45
CA GLY A 100 -26.80 67.23 38.69
C GLY A 100 -27.14 66.38 37.46
N GLN A 101 -28.29 66.64 36.84
CA GLN A 101 -28.79 65.95 35.65
C GLN A 101 -27.86 66.14 34.44
N ARG A 102 -27.42 67.38 34.17
CA ARG A 102 -26.43 67.66 33.10
C ARG A 102 -25.09 66.96 33.35
N THR A 103 -24.66 66.90 34.61
CA THR A 103 -23.43 66.21 34.99
C THR A 103 -23.58 64.71 34.80
N TYR A 104 -24.73 64.14 35.16
CA TYR A 104 -25.07 62.74 34.94
C TYR A 104 -25.09 62.40 33.44
N GLU A 105 -25.76 63.19 32.60
CA GLU A 105 -25.80 62.96 31.15
C GLU A 105 -24.41 62.98 30.51
N LYS A 106 -23.55 63.91 30.94
CA LYS A 106 -22.15 63.99 30.47
C LYS A 106 -21.33 62.75 30.88
N LEU A 107 -21.48 62.29 32.13
CA LEU A 107 -20.84 61.07 32.60
C LEU A 107 -21.38 59.83 31.88
N LYS A 108 -22.69 59.79 31.61
CA LYS A 108 -23.35 58.70 30.89
C LYS A 108 -22.84 58.60 29.46
N GLN A 109 -22.73 59.71 28.74
CA GLN A 109 -22.11 59.72 27.40
C GLN A 109 -20.66 59.21 27.41
N GLN A 110 -19.88 59.52 28.46
CA GLN A 110 -18.52 59.00 28.60
C GLN A 110 -18.49 57.51 28.94
N GLN A 111 -19.47 57.03 29.71
CA GLN A 111 -19.65 55.61 30.01
C GLN A 111 -20.02 54.82 28.75
N ASP A 112 -21.01 55.30 27.99
CA ASP A 112 -21.46 54.66 26.76
C ASP A 112 -20.31 54.53 25.74
N LYS A 113 -19.50 55.59 25.59
CA LYS A 113 -18.27 55.54 24.77
C LYS A 113 -17.28 54.48 25.27
N GLY A 114 -17.07 54.40 26.58
CA GLY A 114 -16.18 53.39 27.19
C GLY A 114 -16.68 51.96 26.98
N ILE A 115 -17.99 51.73 27.07
CA ILE A 115 -18.62 50.42 26.81
C ILE A 115 -18.47 50.03 25.34
N THR A 116 -18.68 50.96 24.40
CA THR A 116 -18.48 50.69 22.97
C THR A 116 -17.02 50.35 22.65
N GLU A 117 -16.06 51.06 23.25
CA GLU A 117 -14.63 50.77 23.08
C GLU A 117 -14.27 49.39 23.68
N LEU A 118 -14.82 49.05 24.85
CA LEU A 118 -14.66 47.75 25.49
C LEU A 118 -15.18 46.60 24.61
N GLN A 119 -16.36 46.78 24.00
CA GLN A 119 -16.94 45.81 23.07
C GLN A 119 -16.03 45.62 21.85
N THR A 120 -15.54 46.70 21.27
CA THR A 120 -14.64 46.68 20.10
C THR A 120 -13.34 45.92 20.40
N VAL A 121 -12.70 46.19 21.55
CA VAL A 121 -11.47 45.47 21.97
C VAL A 121 -11.76 44.00 22.26
N SER A 122 -12.92 43.70 22.86
CA SER A 122 -13.32 42.31 23.15
C SER A 122 -13.61 41.50 21.89
N GLU A 123 -14.21 42.11 20.86
CA GLU A 123 -14.40 41.50 19.55
C GLU A 123 -13.07 41.24 18.84
N LYS A 124 -12.13 42.20 18.89
CA LYS A 124 -10.76 42.01 18.35
C LYS A 124 -10.04 40.84 19.05
N LEU A 125 -10.10 40.76 20.38
CA LEU A 125 -9.52 39.64 21.13
C LEU A 125 -10.16 38.30 20.76
N LYS A 126 -11.49 38.22 20.61
CA LYS A 126 -12.18 37.01 20.14
C LYS A 126 -11.75 36.63 18.72
N SER A 127 -11.56 37.60 17.83
CA SER A 127 -11.07 37.37 16.47
C SER A 127 -9.60 36.90 16.41
N GLN A 128 -8.80 37.27 17.43
CA GLN A 128 -7.42 36.81 17.62
C GLN A 128 -7.31 35.49 18.40
N GLU A 129 -8.34 35.10 19.14
CA GLU A 129 -8.52 33.73 19.65
C GLU A 129 -8.90 32.76 18.53
N THR A 130 -9.42 33.27 17.42
CA THR A 130 -9.62 32.51 16.18
C THR A 130 -8.28 32.40 15.43
N PRO A 131 -7.97 31.27 14.76
CA PRO A 131 -6.60 30.87 14.44
C PRO A 131 -5.83 31.73 13.40
N SER A 132 -6.40 32.81 12.86
CA SER A 132 -5.95 33.43 11.60
C SER A 132 -4.48 33.90 11.60
N GLY A 133 -3.98 34.47 12.70
CA GLY A 133 -2.57 34.88 12.83
C GLY A 133 -1.59 33.71 12.92
N ILE A 134 -2.04 32.57 13.49
CA ILE A 134 -1.25 31.34 13.61
C ILE A 134 -1.36 30.48 12.34
N GLU A 135 -2.48 30.54 11.63
CA GLU A 135 -2.67 29.89 10.32
C GLU A 135 -1.67 30.41 9.28
N GLY A 136 -1.44 31.72 9.22
CA GLY A 136 -0.41 32.28 8.34
C GLY A 136 0.99 31.76 8.66
N VAL A 137 1.30 31.52 9.94
CA VAL A 137 2.57 30.92 10.38
C VAL A 137 2.65 29.42 10.04
N ARG A 138 1.55 28.69 10.15
CA ARG A 138 1.47 27.27 9.74
C ARG A 138 1.68 27.14 8.24
N ALA A 139 0.98 27.92 7.44
CA ALA A 139 1.13 27.94 5.99
C ALA A 139 2.57 28.26 5.56
N MET A 140 3.26 29.18 6.26
CA MET A 140 4.68 29.44 5.99
C MET A 140 5.58 28.24 6.27
N LEU A 141 5.32 27.50 7.36
CA LEU A 141 6.10 26.30 7.68
C LEU A 141 5.82 25.16 6.69
N ASP A 142 4.55 24.98 6.32
CA ASP A 142 4.12 23.96 5.37
C ASP A 142 4.70 24.25 3.98
N ASN A 143 4.64 25.51 3.52
CA ASN A 143 5.24 25.95 2.26
C ASN A 143 6.77 25.74 2.26
N PHE A 144 7.45 26.12 3.35
CA PHE A 144 8.88 25.88 3.48
C PHE A 144 9.19 24.39 3.29
N TYR A 145 8.54 23.49 4.03
CA TYR A 145 8.85 22.07 3.91
C TYR A 145 8.45 21.48 2.56
N LYS A 146 7.36 21.95 1.94
CA LYS A 146 7.00 21.58 0.57
C LYS A 146 8.11 21.95 -0.44
N GLU A 147 8.69 23.14 -0.32
CA GLU A 147 9.84 23.53 -1.15
C GLU A 147 11.07 22.64 -0.89
N GLN A 148 11.29 22.24 0.36
CA GLN A 148 12.39 21.33 0.71
C GLN A 148 12.17 19.92 0.14
N GLU A 149 10.92 19.44 0.05
CA GLU A 149 10.58 18.17 -0.60
C GLU A 149 10.88 18.20 -2.11
N GLU A 150 10.57 19.31 -2.79
CA GLU A 150 10.90 19.50 -4.21
C GLU A 150 12.42 19.55 -4.43
N LYS A 151 13.15 20.27 -3.56
CA LYS A 151 14.62 20.31 -3.60
C LYS A 151 15.25 18.96 -3.30
N TRP A 152 14.70 18.22 -2.34
CA TRP A 152 15.09 16.86 -2.02
C TRP A 152 14.97 15.96 -3.25
N ALA A 153 13.80 15.93 -3.88
CA ALA A 153 13.54 15.09 -5.05
C ALA A 153 14.51 15.40 -6.21
N ARG A 154 14.87 16.67 -6.42
CA ARG A 154 15.78 17.07 -7.51
C ARG A 154 17.27 16.94 -7.18
N SER A 155 17.63 16.78 -5.90
CA SER A 155 19.03 16.67 -5.51
C SER A 155 19.67 15.38 -6.01
N GLU A 156 20.97 15.44 -6.32
CA GLU A 156 21.79 14.26 -6.56
C GLU A 156 21.92 13.42 -5.28
N TYR A 157 22.26 12.15 -5.42
CA TYR A 157 22.50 11.23 -4.30
C TYR A 157 23.89 10.59 -4.42
N SER A 158 24.48 10.21 -3.29
CA SER A 158 25.73 9.43 -3.24
C SER A 158 25.49 7.98 -2.80
N LYS A 159 26.54 7.17 -2.83
CA LYS A 159 26.52 5.80 -2.29
C LYS A 159 26.21 5.80 -0.79
N GLU A 160 26.75 6.77 -0.04
CA GLU A 160 26.52 6.95 1.39
C GLU A 160 25.06 7.36 1.69
N ASP A 161 24.43 8.15 0.81
CA ASP A 161 23.01 8.43 0.91
C ASP A 161 22.19 7.13 0.82
N ILE A 162 22.51 6.23 -0.13
CA ILE A 162 21.81 4.95 -0.26
C ILE A 162 21.99 4.11 1.01
N ILE A 163 23.22 3.92 1.49
CA ILE A 163 23.51 3.17 2.72
C ILE A 163 22.72 3.73 3.91
N LYS A 164 22.62 5.05 4.02
CA LYS A 164 21.93 5.73 5.12
C LYS A 164 20.41 5.55 5.07
N TYR A 165 19.79 5.68 3.90
CA TYR A 165 18.33 5.73 3.79
C TYR A 165 17.68 4.39 3.40
N PHE A 166 18.45 3.44 2.86
CA PHE A 166 17.94 2.13 2.44
C PHE A 166 18.36 0.99 3.38
N SER A 167 18.62 1.31 4.66
CA SER A 167 18.69 0.25 5.68
C SER A 167 17.29 -0.32 5.96
N GLU A 168 17.24 -1.59 6.35
CA GLU A 168 15.98 -2.28 6.67
C GLU A 168 15.19 -1.52 7.74
N GLU A 169 15.86 -1.09 8.80
CA GLU A 169 15.23 -0.38 9.92
C GLU A 169 14.68 1.00 9.52
N ASN A 170 15.39 1.73 8.65
CA ASN A 170 14.91 3.03 8.19
C ASN A 170 13.67 2.84 7.31
N LEU A 171 13.74 1.97 6.30
CA LEU A 171 12.62 1.69 5.39
C LEU A 171 11.39 1.18 6.13
N ALA A 172 11.57 0.27 7.09
CA ALA A 172 10.51 -0.25 7.95
C ALA A 172 9.79 0.86 8.74
N SER A 173 10.53 1.88 9.19
CA SER A 173 9.99 2.96 10.03
C SER A 173 9.16 4.01 9.28
N LEU A 174 9.24 4.09 7.95
CA LEU A 174 8.55 5.12 7.18
C LEU A 174 7.07 4.80 7.01
N SER A 175 6.23 5.83 6.86
CA SER A 175 4.88 5.66 6.30
C SER A 175 4.98 5.43 4.78
N LEU A 176 3.87 5.07 4.14
CA LEU A 176 3.84 4.92 2.68
C LEU A 176 4.18 6.24 1.96
N GLU A 177 3.70 7.38 2.48
CA GLU A 177 3.94 8.72 1.95
C GLU A 177 5.41 9.10 2.07
N ASP A 178 6.00 8.92 3.25
CA ASP A 178 7.41 9.22 3.52
C ASP A 178 8.35 8.31 2.70
N TYR A 179 7.98 7.03 2.53
CA TYR A 179 8.69 6.09 1.68
C TYR A 179 8.65 6.50 0.21
N THR A 180 7.47 6.89 -0.27
CA THR A 180 7.29 7.37 -1.65
C THR A 180 8.11 8.64 -1.91
N LEU A 181 8.11 9.58 -0.95
CA LEU A 181 8.91 10.79 -1.02
C LEU A 181 10.43 10.50 -0.98
N LEU A 182 10.86 9.51 -0.20
CA LEU A 182 12.24 9.02 -0.22
C LEU A 182 12.61 8.58 -1.64
N LEU A 183 11.81 7.69 -2.26
CA LEU A 183 12.10 7.12 -3.58
C LEU A 183 12.22 8.15 -4.70
N LYS A 184 11.54 9.30 -4.63
CA LYS A 184 11.66 10.38 -5.64
C LYS A 184 13.09 10.88 -5.85
N ARG A 185 13.98 10.74 -4.86
CA ARG A 185 15.38 11.19 -4.97
C ARG A 185 16.30 10.12 -5.58
N PHE A 186 15.96 8.84 -5.48
CA PHE A 186 16.86 7.69 -5.69
C PHE A 186 16.46 6.87 -6.93
N PRO A 187 17.29 5.87 -7.32
CA PRO A 187 16.94 4.93 -8.39
C PRO A 187 15.56 4.30 -8.18
N ARG A 188 14.77 4.26 -9.25
CA ARG A 188 13.38 3.79 -9.27
C ARG A 188 13.25 2.28 -9.34
N GLU A 189 14.35 1.59 -9.62
CA GLU A 189 14.40 0.18 -9.88
C GLU A 189 13.95 -0.59 -8.63
N MET A 190 13.14 -1.62 -8.87
CA MET A 190 12.50 -2.40 -7.83
C MET A 190 12.67 -3.88 -8.14
N VAL A 191 12.87 -4.66 -7.08
CA VAL A 191 12.68 -6.11 -7.10
C VAL A 191 11.30 -6.44 -6.55
N THR A 192 10.71 -7.54 -7.02
CA THR A 192 9.38 -7.98 -6.61
C THR A 192 9.37 -9.46 -6.25
N HIS A 193 8.49 -9.80 -5.33
CA HIS A 193 8.20 -11.17 -4.94
C HIS A 193 6.70 -11.36 -4.95
N VAL A 194 6.19 -12.08 -5.95
CA VAL A 194 4.78 -12.49 -5.98
C VAL A 194 4.55 -13.57 -4.92
N THR A 195 3.52 -13.37 -4.11
CA THR A 195 3.19 -14.29 -3.02
C THR A 195 2.25 -15.37 -3.53
N ARG A 196 2.44 -16.60 -3.06
CA ARG A 196 1.49 -17.68 -3.34
C ARG A 196 0.35 -17.66 -2.35
N GLN A 197 -0.63 -16.79 -2.57
CA GLN A 197 -1.89 -16.76 -1.82
C GLN A 197 -3.03 -17.31 -2.67
N GLY A 198 -3.73 -18.32 -2.17
CA GLY A 198 -4.78 -19.01 -2.90
C GLY A 198 -4.28 -20.19 -3.73
N ILE A 199 -5.10 -20.63 -4.68
CA ILE A 199 -4.82 -21.74 -5.60
C ILE A 199 -3.81 -21.32 -6.65
N ARG A 200 -2.79 -22.16 -6.90
CA ARG A 200 -1.91 -21.98 -8.05
C ARG A 200 -2.59 -22.42 -9.35
N ASP A 201 -3.36 -21.51 -9.96
CA ASP A 201 -4.24 -21.78 -11.10
C ASP A 201 -3.55 -21.63 -12.47
N HIS A 202 -2.34 -21.08 -12.51
CA HIS A 202 -1.57 -20.92 -13.73
C HIS A 202 -0.07 -21.15 -13.50
N VAL A 203 0.61 -21.52 -14.58
CA VAL A 203 2.06 -21.74 -14.63
C VAL A 203 2.57 -21.27 -15.99
N GLY A 204 3.50 -20.32 -15.98
CA GLY A 204 4.00 -19.69 -17.21
C GLY A 204 5.00 -20.53 -18.01
N HIS A 205 5.49 -21.65 -17.44
CA HIS A 205 6.51 -22.48 -18.09
C HIS A 205 6.48 -23.94 -17.59
N MET A 206 6.95 -24.87 -18.43
CA MET A 206 7.01 -26.30 -18.11
C MET A 206 7.94 -26.65 -16.93
N HIS A 207 8.91 -25.79 -16.63
CA HIS A 207 9.84 -25.97 -15.51
C HIS A 207 9.37 -25.32 -14.19
N HIS A 208 8.27 -24.54 -14.20
CA HIS A 208 7.74 -23.87 -13.02
C HIS A 208 6.38 -24.42 -12.61
N THR A 209 6.20 -25.74 -12.60
CA THR A 209 4.90 -26.40 -12.35
C THR A 209 4.66 -26.80 -10.89
N ALA A 210 5.66 -26.67 -10.01
CA ALA A 210 5.61 -27.15 -8.63
C ALA A 210 4.44 -26.56 -7.81
N GLY A 211 3.52 -27.41 -7.33
CA GLY A 211 2.35 -26.98 -6.56
C GLY A 211 1.20 -26.43 -7.40
N LYS A 212 1.19 -26.63 -8.73
CA LYS A 212 0.02 -26.35 -9.57
C LYS A 212 -1.22 -27.03 -8.99
N GLY A 213 -2.34 -26.30 -8.93
CA GLY A 213 -3.62 -26.78 -8.38
C GLY A 213 -3.68 -26.85 -6.86
N ALA A 214 -2.58 -26.59 -6.13
CA ALA A 214 -2.57 -26.60 -4.68
C ALA A 214 -2.89 -25.21 -4.09
N TYR A 215 -3.54 -25.20 -2.94
CA TYR A 215 -3.77 -24.00 -2.14
C TYR A 215 -2.53 -23.64 -1.32
N PHE A 216 -2.17 -22.35 -1.33
CA PHE A 216 -1.11 -21.81 -0.49
C PHE A 216 -1.61 -20.59 0.29
N GLY A 217 -1.29 -20.53 1.58
CA GLY A 217 -1.51 -19.35 2.42
C GLY A 217 -0.25 -18.48 2.54
N GLY A 218 0.52 -18.33 1.46
CA GLY A 218 1.86 -17.75 1.48
C GLY A 218 1.88 -16.35 2.08
N PHE A 219 0.97 -15.47 1.63
CA PHE A 219 0.90 -14.11 2.16
C PHE A 219 0.44 -14.07 3.63
N MET A 220 -0.55 -14.89 4.01
CA MET A 220 -0.96 -15.00 5.42
C MET A 220 0.21 -15.41 6.34
N LYS A 221 1.01 -16.39 5.93
CA LYS A 221 2.19 -16.83 6.69
C LYS A 221 3.24 -15.72 6.81
N MET A 222 3.51 -15.01 5.71
CA MET A 222 4.43 -13.87 5.71
C MET A 222 3.96 -12.77 6.66
N VAL A 223 2.67 -12.41 6.63
CA VAL A 223 2.08 -11.42 7.55
C VAL A 223 2.19 -11.84 9.01
N GLU A 224 1.99 -13.12 9.31
CA GLU A 224 2.12 -13.65 10.67
C GLU A 224 3.56 -13.57 11.18
N ASP A 225 4.55 -13.91 10.34
CA ASP A 225 5.98 -13.83 10.67
C ASP A 225 6.52 -12.38 10.64
N GLY A 226 5.94 -11.52 9.80
CA GLY A 226 6.44 -10.17 9.52
C GLY A 226 7.69 -10.16 8.64
N ARG A 227 8.08 -11.31 8.06
CA ARG A 227 9.31 -11.48 7.28
C ARG A 227 9.06 -12.20 5.95
N LEU A 228 9.83 -11.82 4.92
CA LEU A 228 10.00 -12.58 3.69
C LEU A 228 11.28 -13.43 3.83
N ARG A 229 11.18 -14.72 3.54
CA ARG A 229 12.28 -15.70 3.72
C ARG A 229 12.51 -16.51 2.46
N SER A 230 13.72 -17.07 2.37
CA SER A 230 14.05 -18.05 1.36
C SER A 230 13.26 -19.35 1.57
N PRO A 231 13.12 -20.20 0.54
CA PRO A 231 12.47 -21.49 0.68
C PRO A 231 12.99 -22.31 1.87
N LEU A 232 14.31 -22.36 2.08
CA LEU A 232 14.91 -23.03 3.25
C LEU A 232 14.62 -22.28 4.56
N GLY A 233 14.75 -20.95 4.55
CA GLY A 233 14.55 -20.11 5.73
C GLY A 233 13.17 -20.27 6.37
N VAL A 234 12.12 -20.49 5.57
CA VAL A 234 10.77 -20.79 6.05
C VAL A 234 10.76 -22.02 6.97
N TYR A 235 11.42 -23.11 6.59
CA TYR A 235 11.44 -24.34 7.41
C TYR A 235 12.36 -24.25 8.62
N LEU A 236 13.40 -23.42 8.57
CA LEU A 236 14.38 -23.28 9.66
C LEU A 236 13.84 -22.54 10.88
N ILE A 237 12.76 -21.77 10.75
CA ILE A 237 12.14 -20.99 11.83
C ILE A 237 10.83 -21.59 12.36
N GLU A 238 10.35 -22.68 11.77
CA GLU A 238 9.12 -23.34 12.22
C GLU A 238 9.29 -23.89 13.65
N ASN A 239 8.23 -23.80 14.45
CA ASN A 239 8.25 -24.22 15.87
C ASN A 239 8.64 -25.70 16.03
N GLU A 240 8.29 -26.55 15.05
CA GLU A 240 8.67 -27.96 14.97
C GLU A 240 9.74 -28.16 13.89
N LYS A 241 10.88 -27.48 14.06
CA LYS A 241 11.98 -27.40 13.07
C LYS A 241 12.39 -28.75 12.48
N GLU A 242 12.50 -29.80 13.29
CA GLU A 242 12.86 -31.14 12.81
C GLU A 242 11.77 -31.71 11.87
N GLN A 243 10.49 -31.60 12.23
CA GLN A 243 9.39 -32.04 11.36
C GLN A 243 9.27 -31.18 10.09
N ALA A 244 9.55 -29.89 10.19
CA ALA A 244 9.60 -28.99 9.05
C ALA A 244 10.72 -29.43 8.08
N LEU A 245 11.89 -29.82 8.61
CA LEU A 245 12.99 -30.34 7.80
C LEU A 245 12.72 -31.72 7.21
N VAL A 246 11.99 -32.60 7.89
CA VAL A 246 11.50 -33.86 7.29
C VAL A 246 10.69 -33.58 6.02
N LYS A 247 9.81 -32.56 6.05
CA LYS A 247 9.02 -32.15 4.88
C LYS A 247 9.87 -31.49 3.81
N PHE A 248 10.79 -30.60 4.18
CA PHE A 248 11.69 -29.92 3.25
C PHE A 248 12.60 -30.90 2.50
N LEU A 249 13.11 -31.92 3.18
CA LEU A 249 13.96 -32.96 2.61
C LEU A 249 13.14 -34.08 1.93
N GLU A 250 11.81 -34.03 1.99
CA GLU A 250 10.90 -35.04 1.43
C GLU A 250 11.21 -36.47 1.89
N LEU A 251 11.55 -36.67 3.17
CA LEU A 251 12.08 -37.96 3.65
C LEU A 251 11.11 -39.14 3.50
N ASN A 252 9.82 -38.88 3.38
CA ASN A 252 8.80 -39.89 3.12
C ASN A 252 8.90 -40.52 1.72
N MET A 253 9.70 -39.93 0.82
CA MET A 253 9.94 -40.44 -0.54
C MET A 253 11.07 -41.47 -0.61
N PHE A 254 11.93 -41.54 0.41
CA PHE A 254 13.09 -42.45 0.44
C PHE A 254 12.80 -43.72 1.23
N LYS A 255 13.40 -44.83 0.80
CA LYS A 255 13.20 -46.14 1.43
C LYS A 255 14.10 -46.35 2.65
N ASN A 256 15.26 -45.71 2.66
CA ASN A 256 16.30 -45.91 3.66
C ASN A 256 17.13 -44.63 3.87
N LYS A 257 17.94 -44.66 4.93
CA LYS A 257 18.83 -43.57 5.34
C LYS A 257 19.83 -43.21 4.23
N GLU A 258 20.39 -44.21 3.56
CA GLU A 258 21.42 -44.02 2.54
C GLU A 258 20.90 -43.22 1.34
N GLU A 259 19.72 -43.55 0.81
CA GLU A 259 19.06 -42.80 -0.26
C GLU A 259 18.80 -41.33 0.12
N ALA A 260 18.39 -41.07 1.37
CA ALA A 260 18.16 -39.73 1.87
C ALA A 260 19.47 -38.92 2.02
N LEU A 261 20.56 -39.57 2.46
CA LEU A 261 21.88 -38.93 2.55
C LEU A 261 22.48 -38.64 1.17
N GLU A 262 22.28 -39.50 0.17
CA GLU A 262 22.67 -39.22 -1.21
C GLU A 262 21.91 -38.01 -1.78
N SER A 263 20.60 -37.91 -1.50
CA SER A 263 19.82 -36.73 -1.84
C SER A 263 20.37 -35.48 -1.14
N LEU A 264 20.66 -35.55 0.17
CA LEU A 264 21.27 -34.43 0.90
C LEU A 264 22.61 -34.03 0.29
N ALA A 265 23.46 -34.98 -0.09
CA ALA A 265 24.74 -34.72 -0.74
C ALA A 265 24.57 -33.97 -2.07
N PHE A 266 23.49 -34.20 -2.83
CA PHE A 266 23.16 -33.38 -4.00
C PHE A 266 22.78 -31.93 -3.61
N ILE A 267 22.01 -31.75 -2.54
CA ILE A 267 21.63 -30.42 -2.03
C ILE A 267 22.87 -29.64 -1.58
N THR A 268 23.77 -30.30 -0.83
CA THR A 268 24.95 -29.68 -0.22
C THR A 268 26.21 -29.81 -1.06
N THR A 269 26.12 -30.49 -2.20
CA THR A 269 27.15 -30.76 -3.23
C THR A 269 28.58 -30.92 -2.73
N GLU A 270 28.78 -31.85 -1.80
CA GLU A 270 30.05 -32.56 -1.63
C GLU A 270 30.05 -33.78 -2.58
N GLY A 271 30.41 -33.58 -3.85
CA GLY A 271 30.74 -34.67 -4.78
C GLY A 271 29.91 -34.76 -6.06
N GLY A 272 30.58 -34.57 -7.20
CA GLY A 272 30.17 -35.09 -8.51
C GLY A 272 29.07 -34.35 -9.26
N PHE A 273 29.45 -33.73 -10.39
CA PHE A 273 28.63 -33.15 -11.46
C PHE A 273 27.76 -31.90 -11.17
N GLY A 274 27.57 -31.47 -9.92
CA GLY A 274 26.86 -30.21 -9.61
C GLY A 274 27.76 -29.14 -9.00
N ARG A 275 27.81 -27.92 -9.57
CA ARG A 275 28.37 -26.75 -8.88
C ARG A 275 27.32 -26.19 -7.90
N GLN A 276 27.73 -25.64 -6.75
CA GLN A 276 26.83 -24.95 -5.80
C GLN A 276 25.95 -23.87 -6.48
N GLY A 277 26.39 -23.33 -7.63
CA GLY A 277 25.63 -22.41 -8.46
C GLY A 277 24.48 -23.01 -9.30
N GLU A 278 24.15 -24.29 -9.16
CA GLU A 278 23.07 -24.93 -9.94
C GLU A 278 21.69 -24.82 -9.28
N PRO A 279 20.58 -24.88 -10.06
CA PRO A 279 19.22 -24.88 -9.50
C PRO A 279 18.99 -26.02 -8.50
N GLY A 280 18.30 -25.74 -7.40
CA GLY A 280 17.96 -26.75 -6.38
C GLY A 280 19.06 -27.10 -5.38
N THR A 281 20.25 -26.50 -5.46
CA THR A 281 21.31 -26.62 -4.44
C THR A 281 20.95 -25.84 -3.17
N TYR A 282 21.76 -26.00 -2.12
CA TYR A 282 21.68 -25.20 -0.90
C TYR A 282 21.65 -23.70 -1.20
N VAL A 283 22.57 -23.21 -2.04
CA VAL A 283 22.67 -21.79 -2.38
C VAL A 283 21.38 -21.26 -3.00
N ASP A 284 20.76 -22.04 -3.89
CA ASP A 284 19.49 -21.69 -4.52
C ASP A 284 18.36 -21.57 -3.49
N ARG A 285 18.27 -22.57 -2.59
CA ARG A 285 17.21 -22.66 -1.58
C ARG A 285 17.40 -21.72 -0.40
N ALA A 286 18.63 -21.29 -0.13
CA ALA A 286 18.99 -20.32 0.88
C ALA A 286 18.74 -18.87 0.42
N ALA A 287 18.65 -18.63 -0.88
CA ALA A 287 18.34 -17.32 -1.45
C ALA A 287 16.83 -17.03 -1.45
N ILE A 288 16.48 -15.75 -1.25
CA ILE A 288 15.17 -15.23 -1.64
C ILE A 288 15.23 -14.92 -3.13
N HIS A 289 14.25 -15.41 -3.90
CA HIS A 289 14.15 -15.14 -5.33
C HIS A 289 13.23 -13.96 -5.58
N PHE A 290 13.69 -13.01 -6.38
CA PHE A 290 12.90 -11.87 -6.84
C PHE A 290 12.93 -11.77 -8.37
N ALA A 291 11.93 -11.11 -8.94
CA ALA A 291 11.99 -10.59 -10.30
C ALA A 291 12.40 -9.11 -10.28
N THR A 292 13.19 -8.65 -11.26
CA THR A 292 13.52 -7.23 -11.40
C THR A 292 12.54 -6.54 -12.34
N GLU A 293 12.00 -5.39 -11.93
CA GLU A 293 11.19 -4.51 -12.79
C GLU A 293 9.87 -5.08 -13.36
N GLU A 294 9.50 -6.31 -13.00
CA GLU A 294 8.20 -6.96 -13.24
C GLU A 294 7.78 -7.76 -12.00
N VAL A 295 6.54 -8.24 -11.94
CA VAL A 295 6.04 -9.08 -10.82
C VAL A 295 6.26 -10.58 -11.06
N ALA A 296 6.44 -10.99 -12.33
CA ALA A 296 6.58 -12.39 -12.73
C ALA A 296 5.45 -13.30 -12.23
N ASP A 297 4.24 -12.73 -12.08
CA ASP A 297 3.04 -13.43 -11.59
C ASP A 297 2.72 -14.65 -12.44
N THR A 298 2.85 -14.53 -13.76
CA THR A 298 2.58 -15.63 -14.68
C THR A 298 3.45 -16.87 -14.40
N TYR A 299 4.67 -16.70 -13.88
CA TYR A 299 5.57 -17.81 -13.57
C TYR A 299 5.44 -18.30 -12.13
N TYR A 300 5.35 -17.37 -11.17
CA TYR A 300 5.52 -17.67 -9.75
C TYR A 300 4.28 -17.43 -8.88
N GLY A 301 3.28 -16.77 -9.43
CA GLY A 301 2.01 -16.42 -8.79
C GLY A 301 1.12 -17.62 -8.49
N SER A 302 -0.02 -17.31 -7.89
CA SER A 302 -1.03 -18.29 -7.51
C SER A 302 -2.31 -18.10 -8.32
N GLU A 303 -3.12 -17.10 -7.97
CA GLU A 303 -4.47 -16.89 -8.51
C GLU A 303 -4.50 -15.68 -9.44
N LYS A 304 -4.65 -15.92 -10.74
CA LYS A 304 -4.70 -14.84 -11.72
C LYS A 304 -5.75 -13.78 -11.34
N GLY A 305 -5.35 -12.51 -11.24
CA GLY A 305 -6.24 -11.42 -10.84
C GLY A 305 -6.56 -11.33 -9.34
N ASN A 306 -5.99 -12.19 -8.49
CA ASN A 306 -5.93 -12.04 -7.03
C ASN A 306 -4.46 -12.09 -6.53
N GLU A 307 -3.52 -11.68 -7.38
CA GLU A 307 -2.09 -11.73 -7.10
C GLU A 307 -1.68 -10.67 -6.09
N ILE A 308 -1.12 -11.12 -4.97
CA ILE A 308 -0.52 -10.24 -3.95
C ILE A 308 0.99 -10.33 -4.13
N PHE A 309 1.66 -9.18 -4.15
CA PHE A 309 3.12 -9.16 -4.28
C PHE A 309 3.74 -8.12 -3.36
N ILE A 310 5.00 -8.33 -3.05
CA ILE A 310 5.83 -7.43 -2.25
C ILE A 310 6.87 -6.83 -3.18
N THR A 311 7.19 -5.56 -3.03
CA THR A 311 8.29 -4.91 -3.76
C THR A 311 9.26 -4.22 -2.81
N TYR A 312 10.55 -4.33 -3.13
CA TYR A 312 11.64 -3.66 -2.45
C TYR A 312 12.45 -2.84 -3.46
N PRO A 313 12.98 -1.67 -3.07
CA PRO A 313 13.89 -0.91 -3.91
C PRO A 313 15.14 -1.73 -4.20
N SER A 314 15.60 -1.76 -5.45
CA SER A 314 16.87 -2.38 -5.81
C SER A 314 18.04 -1.77 -5.02
N ALA A 315 17.95 -0.47 -4.67
CA ALA A 315 18.92 0.21 -3.80
C ALA A 315 18.99 -0.37 -2.36
N HIS A 316 17.89 -0.93 -1.84
CA HIS A 316 17.89 -1.66 -0.58
C HIS A 316 18.64 -2.98 -0.71
N VAL A 317 18.33 -3.75 -1.75
CA VAL A 317 19.03 -5.03 -2.02
C VAL A 317 20.52 -4.79 -2.20
N ALA A 318 20.88 -3.89 -3.12
CA ALA A 318 22.26 -3.60 -3.49
C ALA A 318 23.12 -3.12 -2.31
N SER A 319 22.56 -2.36 -1.37
CA SER A 319 23.33 -1.81 -0.25
C SER A 319 23.41 -2.71 0.98
N GLN A 320 22.40 -3.56 1.20
CA GLN A 320 22.26 -4.32 2.44
C GLN A 320 22.58 -5.80 2.31
N TYR A 321 22.48 -6.38 1.12
CA TYR A 321 22.59 -7.83 0.92
C TYR A 321 23.63 -8.18 -0.15
N TYR A 322 24.10 -9.43 -0.11
CA TYR A 322 24.77 -10.03 -1.26
C TYR A 322 23.71 -10.56 -2.23
N PHE A 323 23.97 -10.41 -3.53
CA PHE A 323 23.03 -10.82 -4.55
C PHE A 323 23.71 -11.35 -5.81
N SER A 324 22.98 -12.09 -6.62
CA SER A 324 23.36 -12.48 -7.98
C SER A 324 22.20 -12.19 -8.94
N GLY A 325 22.53 -11.71 -10.13
CA GLY A 325 21.57 -11.22 -11.13
C GLY A 325 21.89 -9.81 -11.61
N GLN A 326 20.87 -9.09 -12.06
CA GLN A 326 20.92 -7.75 -12.64
C GLN A 326 19.81 -6.88 -12.02
N LEU A 327 20.14 -6.09 -11.00
CA LEU A 327 19.16 -5.30 -10.25
C LEU A 327 18.69 -4.03 -10.97
N GLY A 328 19.52 -3.52 -11.90
CA GLY A 328 19.26 -2.29 -12.64
C GLY A 328 19.03 -2.46 -14.15
N ASP A 329 18.96 -3.70 -14.65
CA ASP A 329 18.74 -3.94 -16.08
C ASP A 329 17.23 -4.01 -16.40
N GLU A 330 16.75 -3.10 -17.25
CA GLU A 330 15.38 -3.13 -17.77
C GLU A 330 15.22 -4.04 -18.99
N MET A 331 16.33 -4.44 -19.63
CA MET A 331 16.31 -5.31 -20.81
C MET A 331 15.96 -6.77 -20.47
N SER A 332 16.00 -7.16 -19.20
CA SER A 332 15.62 -8.50 -18.71
C SER A 332 14.11 -8.69 -18.52
N ARG A 333 13.28 -7.66 -18.73
CA ARG A 333 11.81 -7.77 -18.59
C ARG A 333 11.25 -8.83 -19.53
N GLY A 334 10.59 -9.83 -18.95
CA GLY A 334 9.98 -10.93 -19.69
C GLY A 334 10.97 -11.92 -20.29
N ASP A 335 12.26 -11.84 -19.95
CA ASP A 335 13.28 -12.82 -20.33
C ASP A 335 13.41 -13.90 -19.24
N TYR A 336 13.85 -15.08 -19.63
CA TYR A 336 14.05 -16.27 -18.80
C TYR A 336 15.04 -16.04 -17.63
N TRP A 337 15.77 -14.92 -17.63
CA TRP A 337 16.91 -14.64 -16.75
C TRP A 337 16.68 -13.47 -15.78
N ASN A 338 15.43 -13.12 -15.49
CA ASN A 338 15.12 -12.01 -14.58
C ASN A 338 15.22 -12.35 -13.08
N ASP A 339 15.57 -13.59 -12.74
CA ASP A 339 15.70 -14.02 -11.35
C ASP A 339 16.87 -13.29 -10.66
N GLN A 340 16.59 -12.77 -9.47
CA GLN A 340 17.58 -12.22 -8.55
C GLN A 340 17.67 -13.14 -7.33
N TRP A 341 18.86 -13.68 -7.09
CA TRP A 341 19.14 -14.44 -5.88
C TRP A 341 19.65 -13.47 -4.82
N VAL A 342 18.92 -13.34 -3.71
CA VAL A 342 19.31 -12.48 -2.60
C VAL A 342 19.53 -13.32 -1.35
N TRP A 343 20.77 -13.36 -0.87
CA TRP A 343 21.12 -14.08 0.36
C TRP A 343 20.93 -13.17 1.57
N ALA A 344 19.71 -13.20 2.09
CA ALA A 344 19.43 -12.72 3.44
C ALA A 344 19.82 -13.80 4.46
N ASN A 345 20.03 -13.40 5.72
CA ASN A 345 20.20 -14.37 6.81
C ASN A 345 18.97 -15.30 6.84
N GLU A 346 19.17 -16.61 6.76
CA GLU A 346 18.10 -17.61 6.59
C GLU A 346 17.01 -17.53 7.67
N GLU A 347 17.42 -17.27 8.91
CA GLU A 347 16.55 -17.20 10.08
C GLU A 347 16.03 -15.79 10.38
N ARG A 348 16.56 -14.73 9.75
CA ARG A 348 16.00 -13.37 9.84
C ARG A 348 15.12 -12.99 8.66
N GLY A 349 15.49 -13.39 7.43
CA GLY A 349 14.84 -12.95 6.20
C GLY A 349 14.93 -11.43 6.02
N MET A 350 13.98 -10.88 5.26
CA MET A 350 13.78 -9.45 5.03
C MET A 350 12.51 -8.96 5.73
N ASP A 351 12.54 -7.80 6.37
CA ASP A 351 11.35 -7.18 6.98
C ASP A 351 10.30 -6.84 5.92
N LEU A 352 9.05 -7.28 6.10
CA LEU A 352 7.96 -6.92 5.20
C LEU A 352 7.71 -5.41 5.17
N ASN A 353 7.94 -4.71 6.27
CA ASN A 353 7.76 -3.27 6.35
C ASN A 353 8.85 -2.48 5.63
N ALA A 354 9.99 -3.10 5.31
CA ALA A 354 11.00 -2.45 4.48
C ALA A 354 10.58 -2.41 2.99
N GLY A 355 9.58 -3.17 2.59
CA GLY A 355 8.97 -3.16 1.26
C GLY A 355 7.60 -2.50 1.21
N ILE A 356 6.98 -2.52 0.03
CA ILE A 356 5.59 -2.11 -0.21
C ILE A 356 4.80 -3.33 -0.67
N ILE A 357 3.63 -3.54 -0.09
CA ILE A 357 2.77 -4.67 -0.43
C ILE A 357 1.65 -4.21 -1.33
N PHE A 358 1.45 -4.92 -2.43
CA PHE A 358 0.40 -4.66 -3.39
C PHE A 358 -0.67 -5.73 -3.29
N ILE A 359 -1.91 -5.31 -3.03
CA ILE A 359 -3.08 -6.19 -2.88
C ILE A 359 -4.12 -5.78 -3.93
N PRO A 360 -4.70 -6.72 -4.70
CA PRO A 360 -5.73 -6.38 -5.66
C PRO A 360 -6.99 -5.91 -4.92
N GLU A 361 -7.49 -4.73 -5.25
CA GLU A 361 -8.58 -4.11 -4.51
C GLU A 361 -9.91 -4.85 -4.73
N GLU A 362 -10.20 -5.20 -5.99
CA GLU A 362 -11.54 -5.57 -6.45
C GLU A 362 -11.69 -7.08 -6.72
N ALA A 363 -10.64 -7.88 -6.48
CA ALA A 363 -10.70 -9.32 -6.65
C ALA A 363 -11.78 -9.93 -5.75
N LYS A 364 -12.63 -10.78 -6.32
CA LYS A 364 -13.69 -11.48 -5.57
C LYS A 364 -13.11 -12.72 -4.92
N VAL A 365 -13.13 -12.75 -3.59
CA VAL A 365 -12.54 -13.82 -2.80
C VAL A 365 -13.52 -14.34 -1.76
N ASP A 366 -13.41 -15.62 -1.42
CA ASP A 366 -14.16 -16.26 -0.35
C ASP A 366 -13.85 -15.58 0.99
N LYS A 367 -14.91 -15.27 1.75
CA LYS A 367 -14.82 -14.56 3.04
C LYS A 367 -13.97 -15.26 4.10
N LYS A 368 -13.74 -16.58 3.97
CA LYS A 368 -12.99 -17.37 4.96
C LYS A 368 -11.56 -17.62 4.52
N THR A 369 -11.36 -17.95 3.25
CA THR A 369 -10.05 -18.41 2.76
C THR A 369 -9.25 -17.31 2.07
N GLY A 370 -9.91 -16.26 1.56
CA GLY A 370 -9.25 -15.24 0.73
C GLY A 370 -8.86 -15.76 -0.66
N SER A 371 -9.33 -16.93 -1.06
CA SER A 371 -9.17 -17.53 -2.40
C SER A 371 -10.31 -17.10 -3.33
N ARG A 372 -10.03 -16.97 -4.63
CA ARG A 372 -11.06 -16.81 -5.67
C ARG A 372 -11.94 -18.05 -5.83
N TYR A 373 -11.43 -19.22 -5.44
CA TYR A 373 -12.04 -20.50 -5.75
C TYR A 373 -12.73 -21.12 -4.53
N LYS A 374 -13.74 -21.93 -4.82
CA LYS A 374 -14.40 -22.77 -3.82
C LYS A 374 -13.47 -23.93 -3.48
N LEU A 375 -13.20 -24.09 -2.19
CA LEU A 375 -12.34 -25.15 -1.67
C LEU A 375 -13.17 -26.23 -0.96
N ASP A 376 -12.68 -27.46 -1.00
CA ASP A 376 -13.20 -28.57 -0.20
C ASP A 376 -12.72 -28.49 1.26
N LYS A 377 -13.10 -29.48 2.08
CA LYS A 377 -12.70 -29.56 3.50
C LYS A 377 -11.19 -29.72 3.74
N ASN A 378 -10.44 -30.10 2.71
CA ASN A 378 -9.00 -30.31 2.73
C ASN A 378 -8.24 -29.16 2.04
N ASN A 379 -8.91 -28.06 1.71
CA ASN A 379 -8.39 -26.93 0.93
C ASN A 379 -8.01 -27.26 -0.53
N ASN A 380 -8.53 -28.34 -1.10
CA ASN A 380 -8.37 -28.59 -2.53
C ASN A 380 -9.40 -27.77 -3.31
N PRO A 381 -9.04 -27.21 -4.48
CA PRO A 381 -10.02 -26.56 -5.32
C PRO A 381 -11.02 -27.58 -5.89
N ILE A 382 -12.27 -27.15 -6.04
CA ILE A 382 -13.29 -27.98 -6.68
C ILE A 382 -13.32 -27.66 -8.17
N GLU A 383 -13.09 -28.65 -9.03
CA GLU A 383 -13.19 -28.52 -10.48
C GLU A 383 -14.60 -28.15 -10.94
N ASN A 384 -14.67 -27.40 -12.03
CA ASN A 384 -15.91 -26.97 -12.66
C ASN A 384 -16.38 -28.00 -13.70
N SER A 385 -16.94 -29.10 -13.20
CA SER A 385 -17.45 -30.19 -14.04
C SER A 385 -18.50 -29.73 -15.05
N ASP A 386 -19.35 -28.76 -14.67
CA ASP A 386 -20.37 -28.22 -15.57
C ASP A 386 -19.74 -27.56 -16.81
N TYR A 387 -18.58 -26.91 -16.65
CA TYR A 387 -17.85 -26.30 -17.76
C TYR A 387 -17.09 -27.34 -18.58
N GLN A 388 -16.50 -28.35 -17.94
CA GLN A 388 -15.88 -29.48 -18.63
C GLN A 388 -16.92 -30.20 -19.51
N ASP A 389 -18.08 -30.54 -18.94
CA ASP A 389 -19.20 -31.20 -19.63
C ASP A 389 -19.75 -30.35 -20.76
N ALA A 390 -19.88 -29.03 -20.57
CA ALA A 390 -20.34 -28.12 -21.62
C ALA A 390 -19.38 -28.08 -22.82
N ILE A 391 -18.06 -28.03 -22.60
CA ILE A 391 -17.09 -28.10 -23.70
C ILE A 391 -17.15 -29.48 -24.36
N ARG A 392 -17.19 -30.55 -23.56
CA ARG A 392 -17.29 -31.92 -24.08
C ARG A 392 -18.52 -32.09 -24.98
N HIS A 393 -19.66 -31.54 -24.57
CA HIS A 393 -20.90 -31.56 -25.37
C HIS A 393 -20.76 -30.84 -26.72
N VAL A 394 -20.04 -29.73 -26.77
CA VAL A 394 -19.71 -29.03 -28.03
C VAL A 394 -18.77 -29.88 -28.90
N VAL A 395 -17.69 -30.41 -28.30
CA VAL A 395 -16.68 -31.20 -29.02
C VAL A 395 -17.27 -32.48 -29.59
N ASP A 396 -18.14 -33.16 -28.85
CA ASP A 396 -18.79 -34.40 -29.26
C ASP A 396 -19.95 -34.18 -30.24
N SER A 397 -20.37 -32.92 -30.48
CA SER A 397 -21.45 -32.63 -31.43
C SER A 397 -21.11 -33.12 -32.86
N PRO A 398 -22.11 -33.59 -33.63
CA PRO A 398 -21.89 -34.06 -35.00
C PRO A 398 -21.29 -33.00 -35.93
N ASP A 399 -21.64 -31.73 -35.71
CA ASP A 399 -21.20 -30.61 -36.54
C ASP A 399 -19.89 -29.95 -36.06
N PHE A 400 -19.25 -30.48 -35.01
CA PHE A 400 -18.05 -29.87 -34.43
C PHE A 400 -16.91 -29.63 -35.44
N TYR A 401 -16.64 -30.58 -36.34
CA TYR A 401 -15.60 -30.41 -37.36
C TYR A 401 -15.92 -29.30 -38.37
N ASN A 402 -17.20 -29.10 -38.69
CA ASN A 402 -17.63 -28.00 -39.56
C ASN A 402 -17.50 -26.66 -38.82
N PHE A 403 -17.91 -26.61 -37.55
CA PHE A 403 -17.72 -25.47 -36.67
C PHE A 403 -16.23 -25.05 -36.58
N GLU A 404 -15.34 -25.99 -36.26
CA GLU A 404 -13.90 -25.72 -36.16
C GLU A 404 -13.30 -25.27 -37.49
N LYS A 405 -13.68 -25.90 -38.62
CA LYS A 405 -13.20 -25.49 -39.95
C LYS A 405 -13.58 -24.05 -40.29
N GLN A 406 -14.81 -23.63 -39.98
CA GLN A 406 -15.25 -22.25 -40.19
C GLN A 406 -14.50 -21.27 -39.29
N LEU A 407 -14.28 -21.65 -38.04
CA LEU A 407 -13.56 -20.84 -37.07
C LEU A 407 -12.06 -20.69 -37.42
N SER A 408 -11.41 -21.77 -37.84
CA SER A 408 -10.02 -21.76 -38.32
C SER A 408 -9.85 -20.87 -39.55
N LYS A 409 -10.84 -20.80 -40.44
CA LYS A 409 -10.83 -19.83 -41.55
C LYS A 409 -10.85 -18.38 -41.05
N VAL A 410 -11.65 -18.08 -40.01
CA VAL A 410 -11.67 -16.75 -39.39
C VAL A 410 -10.31 -16.43 -38.76
N PHE A 411 -9.71 -17.33 -38.00
CA PHE A 411 -8.39 -17.11 -37.42
C PHE A 411 -7.31 -16.88 -38.48
N TRP A 412 -7.35 -17.62 -39.59
CA TRP A 412 -6.43 -17.42 -40.71
C TRP A 412 -6.64 -16.08 -41.45
N GLU A 413 -7.87 -15.59 -41.54
CA GLU A 413 -8.14 -14.23 -42.05
C GLU A 413 -7.57 -13.17 -41.10
N LEU A 414 -7.67 -13.38 -39.78
CA LEU A 414 -7.17 -12.46 -38.77
C LEU A 414 -5.63 -12.41 -38.75
N THR A 415 -4.93 -13.54 -38.92
CA THR A 415 -3.45 -13.55 -38.93
C THR A 415 -2.84 -12.79 -40.12
N ARG A 416 -3.62 -12.56 -41.18
CA ARG A 416 -3.20 -11.79 -42.37
C ARG A 416 -3.52 -10.31 -42.28
N TYR A 417 -4.20 -9.86 -41.23
CA TYR A 417 -4.54 -8.47 -41.05
C TYR A 417 -3.32 -7.68 -40.54
N GLY A 418 -2.87 -6.69 -41.31
CA GLY A 418 -1.70 -5.85 -41.01
C GLY A 418 -2.01 -4.52 -40.32
N GLY A 419 -3.19 -4.36 -39.69
CA GLY A 419 -3.55 -3.15 -38.95
C GLY A 419 -3.04 -3.17 -37.50
N ASP A 420 -3.32 -2.10 -36.76
CA ASP A 420 -2.91 -1.99 -35.36
C ASP A 420 -3.66 -2.97 -34.42
N ALA A 421 -3.14 -3.14 -33.20
CA ALA A 421 -3.65 -4.09 -32.22
C ALA A 421 -5.10 -3.83 -31.78
N GLN A 422 -5.54 -2.57 -31.75
CA GLN A 422 -6.88 -2.20 -31.31
C GLN A 422 -7.92 -2.49 -32.41
N ALA A 423 -7.56 -2.18 -33.66
CA ALA A 423 -8.36 -2.54 -34.83
C ALA A 423 -8.47 -4.06 -34.97
N MET A 424 -7.37 -4.79 -34.73
CA MET A 424 -7.36 -6.26 -34.70
C MET A 424 -8.28 -6.83 -33.62
N ALA A 425 -8.20 -6.33 -32.38
CA ALA A 425 -9.05 -6.79 -31.28
C ALA A 425 -10.55 -6.58 -31.59
N SER A 426 -10.89 -5.41 -32.14
CA SER A 426 -12.25 -5.08 -32.56
C SER A 426 -12.75 -5.98 -33.70
N LEU A 427 -11.88 -6.25 -34.68
CA LEU A 427 -12.18 -7.15 -35.79
C LEU A 427 -12.36 -8.60 -35.32
N LYS A 428 -11.48 -9.09 -34.42
CA LYS A 428 -11.59 -10.42 -33.80
C LYS A 428 -12.94 -10.56 -33.10
N LEU A 429 -13.33 -9.60 -32.26
CA LEU A 429 -14.64 -9.60 -31.59
C LEU A 429 -15.80 -9.73 -32.60
N LYS A 430 -15.82 -8.87 -33.62
CA LYS A 430 -16.89 -8.86 -34.64
C LYS A 430 -16.96 -10.18 -35.41
N LYS A 431 -15.82 -10.76 -35.78
CA LYS A 431 -15.74 -12.00 -36.55
C LYS A 431 -16.10 -13.24 -35.73
N LEU A 432 -15.86 -13.21 -34.42
CA LEU A 432 -16.19 -14.31 -33.51
C LEU A 432 -17.63 -14.28 -32.99
N GLU A 433 -18.32 -13.13 -33.09
CA GLU A 433 -19.69 -12.97 -32.57
C GLU A 433 -20.70 -14.01 -33.10
N PRO A 434 -20.72 -14.39 -34.41
CA PRO A 434 -21.62 -15.44 -34.88
C PRO A 434 -21.42 -16.78 -34.17
N PHE A 435 -20.17 -17.14 -33.86
CA PHE A 435 -19.86 -18.37 -33.15
C PHE A 435 -20.27 -18.29 -31.67
N ARG A 436 -20.13 -17.11 -31.04
CA ARG A 436 -20.64 -16.88 -29.67
C ARG A 436 -22.16 -17.03 -29.60
N GLN A 437 -22.88 -16.50 -30.59
CA GLN A 437 -24.33 -16.66 -30.66
C GLN A 437 -24.73 -18.13 -30.90
N LEU A 438 -23.99 -18.85 -31.73
CA LEU A 438 -24.19 -20.29 -31.92
C LEU A 438 -24.02 -21.07 -30.60
N LEU A 439 -22.90 -20.87 -29.90
CA LEU A 439 -22.64 -21.50 -28.60
C LEU A 439 -23.75 -21.20 -27.58
N LYS A 440 -24.27 -19.97 -27.59
CA LYS A 440 -25.38 -19.58 -26.72
C LYS A 440 -26.71 -20.26 -27.10
N GLN A 441 -27.05 -20.28 -28.38
CA GLN A 441 -28.36 -20.75 -28.86
C GLN A 441 -28.47 -22.27 -28.89
N GLU A 442 -27.42 -22.96 -29.34
CA GLU A 442 -27.45 -24.42 -29.51
C GLU A 442 -26.99 -25.18 -28.27
N PHE A 443 -26.06 -24.61 -27.50
CA PHE A 443 -25.45 -25.29 -26.36
C PHE A 443 -25.76 -24.62 -25.01
N GLY A 444 -26.51 -23.51 -25.01
CA GLY A 444 -26.84 -22.77 -23.77
C GLY A 444 -25.66 -22.02 -23.14
N ILE A 445 -24.51 -21.95 -23.83
CA ILE A 445 -23.26 -21.41 -23.27
C ILE A 445 -23.25 -19.88 -23.38
N SER A 446 -23.60 -19.20 -22.28
CA SER A 446 -23.65 -17.74 -22.22
C SER A 446 -22.43 -17.09 -21.55
N ASP A 447 -21.65 -17.84 -20.76
CA ASP A 447 -20.44 -17.33 -20.12
C ASP A 447 -19.37 -17.01 -21.18
N GLN A 448 -18.89 -15.76 -21.21
CA GLN A 448 -17.95 -15.30 -22.23
C GLN A 448 -16.56 -15.91 -22.10
N ARG A 449 -16.11 -16.27 -20.90
CA ARG A 449 -14.83 -16.94 -20.65
C ARG A 449 -14.89 -18.37 -21.17
N LEU A 450 -15.97 -19.09 -20.88
CA LEU A 450 -16.22 -20.44 -21.39
C LEU A 450 -16.33 -20.45 -22.93
N GLN A 451 -17.09 -19.52 -23.51
CA GLN A 451 -17.10 -19.34 -24.97
C GLN A 451 -15.69 -19.09 -25.52
N SER A 452 -14.87 -18.27 -24.86
CA SER A 452 -13.51 -17.98 -25.32
C SER A 452 -12.60 -19.19 -25.17
N ALA A 453 -12.75 -20.00 -24.12
CA ALA A 453 -12.05 -21.27 -23.95
C ALA A 453 -12.32 -22.20 -25.13
N ILE A 454 -13.59 -22.30 -25.56
CA ILE A 454 -14.00 -23.11 -26.71
C ILE A 454 -13.42 -22.56 -28.01
N LEU A 455 -13.59 -21.27 -28.25
CA LEU A 455 -13.22 -20.66 -29.53
C LEU A 455 -11.70 -20.61 -29.72
N ASP A 456 -10.94 -20.24 -28.70
CA ASP A 456 -9.48 -20.12 -28.85
C ASP A 456 -8.79 -21.51 -28.92
N ASN A 457 -9.43 -22.60 -28.46
CA ASN A 457 -8.85 -23.95 -28.41
C ASN A 457 -9.50 -24.98 -29.36
N SER A 458 -10.46 -24.58 -30.20
CA SER A 458 -11.22 -25.51 -31.05
C SER A 458 -10.33 -26.38 -31.94
N GLN A 459 -9.22 -25.83 -32.45
CA GLN A 459 -8.28 -26.54 -33.29
C GLN A 459 -7.57 -27.67 -32.53
N TYR A 460 -7.22 -27.47 -31.26
CA TYR A 460 -6.62 -28.49 -30.41
C TYR A 460 -7.62 -29.60 -30.13
N PHE A 461 -8.87 -29.24 -29.77
CA PHE A 461 -9.94 -30.23 -29.57
C PHE A 461 -10.19 -31.07 -30.84
N SER A 462 -10.20 -30.45 -32.02
CA SER A 462 -10.37 -31.16 -33.31
C SER A 462 -9.23 -32.15 -33.58
N GLN A 463 -8.00 -31.81 -33.20
CA GLN A 463 -6.85 -32.71 -33.33
C GLN A 463 -6.95 -33.89 -32.36
N GLU A 464 -7.21 -33.63 -31.09
CA GLU A 464 -7.31 -34.69 -30.06
C GLU A 464 -8.52 -35.61 -30.32
N LYS A 465 -9.67 -35.06 -30.70
CA LYS A 465 -10.85 -35.86 -31.08
C LYS A 465 -10.55 -36.80 -32.25
N LYS A 466 -9.83 -36.33 -33.29
CA LYS A 466 -9.41 -37.18 -34.41
C LYS A 466 -8.45 -38.30 -33.97
N SER A 467 -7.57 -38.03 -32.99
CA SER A 467 -6.68 -39.04 -32.43
C SER A 467 -7.46 -40.10 -31.66
N GLU A 468 -8.41 -39.66 -30.82
CA GLU A 468 -9.31 -40.50 -30.04
C GLU A 468 -10.16 -41.41 -30.93
N GLU A 469 -10.80 -40.87 -31.98
CA GLU A 469 -11.59 -41.62 -32.97
C GLU A 469 -10.76 -42.67 -33.74
N LYS A 470 -9.47 -42.43 -33.93
CA LYS A 470 -8.52 -43.37 -34.56
C LYS A 470 -7.94 -44.38 -33.56
N GLY A 471 -8.31 -44.31 -32.29
CA GLY A 471 -7.76 -45.13 -31.22
C GLY A 471 -6.28 -44.84 -30.90
N ILE A 472 -5.76 -43.68 -31.33
CA ILE A 472 -4.37 -43.28 -31.08
C ILE A 472 -4.31 -42.71 -29.66
N LYS A 473 -3.51 -43.33 -28.80
CA LYS A 473 -3.27 -42.88 -27.42
C LYS A 473 -1.85 -42.33 -27.29
N TYR A 474 -1.73 -41.03 -27.06
CA TYR A 474 -0.46 -40.41 -26.68
C TYR A 474 -0.51 -40.05 -25.18
N PRO A 475 0.49 -40.42 -24.37
CA PRO A 475 0.56 -39.97 -22.98
C PRO A 475 0.55 -38.44 -22.90
N GLY A 476 -0.35 -37.85 -22.10
CA GLY A 476 -0.48 -36.40 -21.95
C GLY A 476 -1.33 -35.69 -23.01
N HIS A 477 -1.99 -36.46 -23.88
CA HIS A 477 -2.84 -35.96 -24.96
C HIS A 477 -4.20 -36.67 -24.92
N SER A 478 -5.24 -35.91 -24.59
CA SER A 478 -6.63 -36.32 -24.70
C SER A 478 -7.50 -35.08 -24.90
N VAL A 479 -8.74 -35.31 -25.34
CA VAL A 479 -9.75 -34.24 -25.38
C VAL A 479 -9.93 -33.65 -23.99
N ASP A 480 -10.06 -34.47 -22.95
CA ASP A 480 -10.29 -34.01 -21.56
C ASP A 480 -9.13 -33.16 -21.04
N LEU A 481 -7.87 -33.57 -21.25
CA LEU A 481 -6.69 -32.76 -20.88
C LEU A 481 -6.63 -31.43 -21.64
N SER A 482 -7.12 -31.40 -22.88
CA SER A 482 -7.20 -30.16 -23.65
C SER A 482 -8.32 -29.26 -23.13
N ILE A 483 -9.45 -29.83 -22.73
CA ILE A 483 -10.55 -29.12 -22.07
C ILE A 483 -10.02 -28.46 -20.79
N ASP A 484 -9.31 -29.21 -19.94
CA ASP A 484 -8.76 -28.67 -18.70
C ASP A 484 -7.81 -27.51 -18.97
N LYS A 485 -6.85 -27.67 -19.89
CA LYS A 485 -5.94 -26.58 -20.29
C LYS A 485 -6.69 -25.36 -20.82
N ALA A 486 -7.72 -25.56 -21.64
CA ALA A 486 -8.52 -24.46 -22.17
C ALA A 486 -9.28 -23.70 -21.06
N LEU A 487 -9.74 -24.39 -20.02
CA LEU A 487 -10.36 -23.78 -18.85
C LEU A 487 -9.33 -23.09 -17.95
N GLU A 488 -8.15 -23.67 -17.76
CA GLU A 488 -7.02 -23.07 -17.03
C GLU A 488 -6.57 -21.75 -17.66
N ASP A 489 -6.40 -21.71 -18.98
CA ASP A 489 -5.99 -20.50 -19.73
C ASP A 489 -6.94 -19.32 -19.50
N LYS A 490 -8.22 -19.63 -19.21
CA LYS A 490 -9.27 -18.65 -18.92
C LYS A 490 -9.57 -18.49 -17.43
N SER A 491 -8.80 -19.16 -16.56
CA SER A 491 -8.94 -19.16 -15.10
C SER A 491 -10.36 -19.52 -14.63
N ILE A 492 -10.91 -20.58 -15.23
CA ILE A 492 -12.27 -21.11 -14.96
C ILE A 492 -12.28 -22.65 -14.83
N LEU A 493 -11.11 -23.30 -14.71
CA LEU A 493 -11.03 -24.74 -14.43
C LEU A 493 -11.69 -25.08 -13.09
N PHE A 494 -11.49 -24.23 -12.08
CA PHE A 494 -12.07 -24.41 -10.76
C PHE A 494 -13.31 -23.55 -10.56
N LEU A 495 -14.24 -24.03 -9.73
CA LEU A 495 -15.43 -23.29 -9.35
C LEU A 495 -15.06 -22.04 -8.56
N GLU A 496 -15.59 -20.89 -8.97
CA GLU A 496 -15.46 -19.65 -8.21
C GLU A 496 -16.26 -19.72 -6.90
N ALA A 497 -15.72 -19.10 -5.86
CA ALA A 497 -16.39 -18.97 -4.58
C ALA A 497 -17.73 -18.22 -4.75
N GLN A 498 -18.75 -18.63 -4.00
CA GLN A 498 -20.11 -18.07 -4.12
C GLN A 498 -20.37 -16.93 -3.13
N ASP A 499 -19.92 -17.09 -1.88
CA ASP A 499 -20.06 -16.08 -0.84
C ASP A 499 -18.80 -15.21 -0.78
N THR A 500 -18.73 -14.22 -1.67
CA THR A 500 -17.51 -13.43 -1.89
C THR A 500 -17.59 -12.01 -1.34
N ILE A 501 -16.42 -11.46 -1.03
CA ILE A 501 -16.17 -10.03 -0.77
C ILE A 501 -15.02 -9.55 -1.65
N ASN A 502 -14.77 -8.23 -1.64
CA ASN A 502 -13.58 -7.69 -2.29
C ASN A 502 -12.33 -8.09 -1.49
N SER A 503 -11.21 -8.34 -2.16
CA SER A 503 -9.95 -8.73 -1.52
C SER A 503 -9.45 -7.65 -0.55
N LYS A 504 -9.63 -6.36 -0.87
CA LYS A 504 -9.37 -5.27 0.10
C LYS A 504 -10.19 -5.40 1.39
N GLU A 505 -11.47 -5.71 1.29
CA GLU A 505 -12.35 -5.89 2.45
C GLU A 505 -11.88 -7.09 3.28
N PHE A 506 -11.55 -8.20 2.64
CA PHE A 506 -11.02 -9.40 3.29
C PHE A 506 -9.75 -9.09 4.11
N TRP A 507 -8.77 -8.40 3.50
CA TRP A 507 -7.51 -8.10 4.15
C TRP A 507 -7.65 -7.05 5.26
N GLU A 508 -8.46 -6.00 5.06
CA GLU A 508 -8.73 -5.04 6.14
C GLU A 508 -9.45 -5.68 7.33
N GLU A 509 -10.38 -6.62 7.11
CA GLU A 509 -10.97 -7.40 8.20
C GLU A 509 -9.94 -8.30 8.91
N HIS A 510 -9.06 -8.95 8.15
CA HIS A 510 -7.97 -9.76 8.70
C HIS A 510 -7.03 -8.92 9.58
N PHE A 511 -6.63 -7.73 9.10
CA PHE A 511 -5.76 -6.81 9.82
C PHE A 511 -6.45 -6.14 11.01
N ALA A 512 -7.75 -5.86 10.93
CA ALA A 512 -8.51 -5.34 12.07
C ALA A 512 -8.56 -6.34 13.24
N LYS A 513 -8.59 -7.65 12.94
CA LYS A 513 -8.49 -8.72 13.94
C LYS A 513 -7.06 -8.89 14.48
N ASN A 514 -6.05 -8.55 13.68
CA ASN A 514 -4.63 -8.72 14.01
C ASN A 514 -3.84 -7.41 13.79
N PRO A 515 -4.12 -6.34 14.54
CA PRO A 515 -3.61 -4.99 14.23
C PRO A 515 -2.09 -4.87 14.29
N THR A 516 -1.42 -5.68 15.12
CA THR A 516 0.04 -5.71 15.24
C THR A 516 0.74 -6.41 14.06
N LYS A 517 -0.02 -7.15 13.25
CA LYS A 517 0.49 -7.88 12.07
C LYS A 517 0.28 -7.10 10.77
N LYS A 518 -0.51 -6.02 10.80
CA LYS A 518 -0.78 -5.21 9.60
C LYS A 518 0.53 -4.61 9.08
N PRO A 519 0.91 -4.89 7.82
CA PRO A 519 2.03 -4.21 7.19
C PRO A 519 1.81 -2.70 7.12
N SER A 520 2.86 -1.93 7.37
CA SER A 520 2.81 -0.47 7.42
C SER A 520 2.58 0.20 6.07
N LYS A 521 2.84 -0.51 4.95
CA LYS A 521 2.82 0.03 3.58
C LYS A 521 2.05 -0.91 2.67
N ILE A 522 0.79 -0.57 2.40
CA ILE A 522 -0.09 -1.34 1.54
C ILE A 522 -0.63 -0.42 0.44
N VAL A 523 -0.51 -0.87 -0.81
CA VAL A 523 -1.14 -0.28 -1.98
C VAL A 523 -2.22 -1.23 -2.48
N TYR A 524 -3.47 -0.78 -2.42
CA TYR A 524 -4.58 -1.49 -3.04
C TYR A 524 -4.64 -1.09 -4.52
N TYR A 525 -4.44 -2.03 -5.43
CA TYR A 525 -4.36 -1.75 -6.87
C TYR A 525 -5.59 -2.25 -7.63
N LYS A 526 -5.87 -1.62 -8.77
CA LYS A 526 -6.99 -1.99 -9.66
C LYS A 526 -6.48 -2.66 -10.93
N GLY A 527 -7.31 -3.55 -11.48
CA GLY A 527 -6.97 -4.36 -12.65
C GLY A 527 -6.39 -5.72 -12.28
N VAL A 528 -6.05 -6.51 -13.31
CA VAL A 528 -5.64 -7.92 -13.17
C VAL A 528 -4.17 -8.16 -13.50
N ASP A 529 -3.42 -7.11 -13.84
CA ASP A 529 -2.01 -7.16 -14.24
C ASP A 529 -1.14 -6.50 -13.15
N PRO A 530 -0.47 -7.32 -12.30
CA PRO A 530 0.35 -6.83 -11.19
C PRO A 530 1.55 -6.00 -11.64
N THR A 531 2.19 -6.39 -12.75
CA THR A 531 3.33 -5.65 -13.33
C THR A 531 2.92 -4.26 -13.78
N ARG A 532 1.78 -4.15 -14.46
CA ARG A 532 1.21 -2.86 -14.83
C ARG A 532 0.83 -2.03 -13.61
N ALA A 533 0.30 -2.64 -12.55
CA ALA A 533 -0.03 -1.94 -11.31
C ALA A 533 1.21 -1.30 -10.67
N LEU A 534 2.33 -2.02 -10.58
CA LEU A 534 3.60 -1.49 -10.08
C LEU A 534 4.11 -0.32 -10.93
N LEU A 535 4.10 -0.47 -12.26
CA LEU A 535 4.55 0.56 -13.19
C LEU A 535 3.69 1.82 -13.12
N GLN A 536 2.37 1.65 -13.04
CA GLN A 536 1.42 2.75 -12.95
C GLN A 536 1.58 3.48 -11.62
N TRP A 537 1.70 2.76 -10.50
CA TRP A 537 1.93 3.37 -9.18
C TRP A 537 3.21 4.21 -9.17
N ARG A 538 4.35 3.68 -9.66
CA ARG A 538 5.61 4.45 -9.73
C ARG A 538 5.46 5.73 -10.56
N LYS A 539 4.80 5.62 -11.72
CA LYS A 539 4.54 6.75 -12.61
C LYS A 539 3.69 7.82 -11.93
N ASP A 540 2.60 7.42 -11.27
CA ASP A 540 1.68 8.35 -10.59
C ASP A 540 2.34 9.04 -9.39
N GLN A 541 3.30 8.37 -8.75
CA GLN A 541 4.11 8.95 -7.68
C GLN A 541 5.29 9.78 -8.18
N GLY A 542 5.56 9.86 -9.49
CA GLY A 542 6.70 10.59 -10.04
C GLY A 542 8.06 10.00 -9.63
N ILE A 543 8.15 8.67 -9.54
CA ILE A 543 9.39 7.94 -9.26
C ILE A 543 10.01 7.52 -10.60
N ASP A 544 10.92 8.33 -11.12
CA ASP A 544 11.38 8.25 -12.52
C ASP A 544 12.91 8.21 -12.72
N LYS A 545 13.70 8.49 -11.68
CA LYS A 545 15.17 8.44 -11.76
C LYS A 545 15.66 7.01 -11.95
N LYS A 546 16.60 6.81 -12.86
CA LYS A 546 17.23 5.52 -13.12
C LYS A 546 18.60 5.42 -12.47
N ALA A 547 19.01 4.19 -12.15
CA ALA A 547 20.38 3.92 -11.78
C ALA A 547 21.34 4.19 -12.95
N GLY A 548 22.59 4.55 -12.62
CA GLY A 548 23.66 4.72 -13.61
C GLY A 548 24.31 3.41 -14.06
N ASP A 549 24.09 2.33 -13.33
CA ASP A 549 24.69 1.01 -13.52
C ASP A 549 23.76 -0.10 -12.99
N ILE A 550 24.00 -1.33 -13.44
CA ILE A 550 23.17 -2.50 -13.13
C ILE A 550 23.28 -2.98 -11.67
N ASP A 551 24.30 -2.54 -10.93
CA ASP A 551 24.56 -2.91 -9.55
C ASP A 551 24.20 -1.78 -8.55
N ILE A 552 23.56 -0.70 -9.05
CA ILE A 552 23.11 0.46 -8.28
C ILE A 552 24.26 1.12 -7.46
N GLY A 553 25.50 1.04 -7.95
CA GLY A 553 26.70 1.56 -7.28
C GLY A 553 27.32 0.65 -6.23
N PHE A 554 26.90 -0.62 -6.13
CA PHE A 554 27.41 -1.63 -5.20
C PHE A 554 27.92 -2.90 -5.89
N PRO A 555 28.88 -2.80 -6.84
CA PRO A 555 29.41 -3.98 -7.55
C PRO A 555 30.06 -4.98 -6.58
N GLU A 556 30.56 -4.55 -5.42
CA GLU A 556 31.15 -5.42 -4.42
C GLU A 556 30.15 -6.34 -3.70
N ARG A 557 28.85 -6.11 -3.89
CA ARG A 557 27.76 -6.91 -3.31
C ARG A 557 27.18 -7.92 -4.29
N ARG A 558 27.45 -7.73 -5.58
CA ARG A 558 27.15 -8.72 -6.60
C ARG A 558 28.19 -9.82 -6.55
N ILE A 559 27.74 -11.03 -6.27
CA ILE A 559 28.59 -12.21 -6.14
C ILE A 559 28.11 -13.33 -7.06
N ASP A 560 29.04 -14.20 -7.42
CA ASP A 560 28.69 -15.48 -8.02
C ASP A 560 28.15 -16.43 -6.95
N ARG A 561 27.36 -17.42 -7.40
CA ARG A 561 26.62 -18.33 -6.52
C ARG A 561 27.52 -19.32 -5.77
N ASP A 562 28.78 -19.46 -6.15
CA ASP A 562 29.78 -20.32 -5.49
C ASP A 562 30.71 -19.56 -4.54
N GLU A 563 30.51 -18.26 -4.36
CA GLU A 563 31.30 -17.44 -3.43
C GLU A 563 30.99 -17.78 -1.95
N PRO A 564 31.97 -17.65 -1.02
CA PRO A 564 31.82 -18.00 0.40
C PRO A 564 30.61 -17.35 1.10
N GLN A 565 30.24 -16.15 0.67
CA GLN A 565 29.11 -15.39 1.21
C GLN A 565 27.77 -16.06 0.89
N ALA A 566 27.64 -16.72 -0.27
CA ALA A 566 26.44 -17.44 -0.69
C ALA A 566 26.29 -18.79 0.04
N ILE A 567 27.40 -19.41 0.46
CA ILE A 567 27.43 -20.71 1.15
C ILE A 567 27.63 -20.61 2.68
N ALA A 568 27.54 -19.41 3.27
CA ALA A 568 27.94 -19.18 4.66
C ALA A 568 27.19 -20.03 5.72
N GLY A 569 25.98 -20.52 5.42
CA GLY A 569 25.20 -21.39 6.33
C GLY A 569 25.23 -22.89 5.97
N LEU A 570 25.96 -23.28 4.92
CA LEU A 570 25.93 -24.63 4.36
C LEU A 570 26.29 -25.71 5.39
N ASP A 571 27.40 -25.55 6.10
CA ASP A 571 27.87 -26.53 7.10
C ASP A 571 26.87 -26.72 8.23
N ARG A 572 26.28 -25.62 8.71
CA ARG A 572 25.25 -25.65 9.75
C ARG A 572 24.01 -26.40 9.25
N PHE A 573 23.56 -26.10 8.04
CA PHE A 573 22.42 -26.78 7.44
C PHE A 573 22.68 -28.28 7.26
N LYS A 574 23.85 -28.64 6.74
CA LYS A 574 24.26 -30.04 6.53
C LYS A 574 24.19 -30.85 7.82
N LEU A 575 24.83 -30.38 8.89
CA LEU A 575 24.82 -31.05 10.19
C LEU A 575 23.40 -31.25 10.75
N LEU A 576 22.55 -30.25 10.58
CA LEU A 576 21.17 -30.33 11.03
C LEU A 576 20.35 -31.32 10.19
N ALA A 577 20.51 -31.29 8.86
CA ALA A 577 19.81 -32.17 7.95
C ALA A 577 20.23 -33.64 8.13
N GLU A 578 21.53 -33.91 8.31
CA GLU A 578 22.05 -35.23 8.64
C GLU A 578 21.38 -35.77 9.90
N LYS A 579 21.40 -35.01 11.00
CA LYS A 579 20.74 -35.41 12.25
C LYS A 579 19.24 -35.74 12.04
N VAL A 580 18.51 -34.91 11.31
CA VAL A 580 17.08 -35.13 11.05
C VAL A 580 16.85 -36.41 10.23
N ILE A 581 17.72 -36.71 9.28
CA ILE A 581 17.67 -37.97 8.50
C ILE A 581 17.93 -39.17 9.43
N GLU A 582 18.93 -39.10 10.30
CA GLU A 582 19.23 -40.16 11.27
C GLU A 582 18.02 -40.43 12.18
N ASP A 583 17.49 -39.38 12.81
CA ASP A 583 16.35 -39.46 13.73
C ASP A 583 15.06 -39.97 13.06
N TYR A 584 14.91 -39.79 11.74
CA TYR A 584 13.73 -40.24 10.99
C TYR A 584 13.78 -41.74 10.67
N PHE A 585 14.95 -42.29 10.31
CA PHE A 585 15.10 -43.69 9.91
C PHE A 585 15.53 -44.64 11.05
N GLU A 586 15.87 -44.10 12.24
CA GLU A 586 16.08 -44.90 13.45
C GLU A 586 14.77 -45.31 14.17
N LYS A 587 13.63 -44.74 13.76
CA LYS A 587 12.29 -45.08 14.27
C LYS A 587 11.67 -46.21 13.46
#